data_AF-A0A537XDI7-F1
#
_entry.id   AF-A0A537XDI7-F1
#
_cell.length_a   1.000
_cell.length_b   1.000
_cell.length_c   1.000
_cell.angle_alpha   90.00
_cell.angle_beta   90.00
_cell.angle_gamma   90.00
#
_symmetry.space_group_name_H-M   'P 1'
#
loop_
_entity.id
_entity.type
_entity.pdbx_description
1 polymer ?
#
loop_
_entity_poly.entity_id
_entity_poly.type
_entity_poly.pdbx_seq_one_letter_code
_entity_poly.pdbx_strand_id
1 'polypeptide(L)' 'MGKVARQMVEEAGIDVAVLLDKLVAAAGAEFTTFYYYTILRVSAIGMEGEGLKEIIEDARIEDRNHFEALTPRIYEL' A
#
# COMPACT_ATOMS: atom_id res chain seq x y z
N MET A 1 -9.62 19.25 -9.37
CA MET A 1 -9.21 18.93 -8.00
C MET A 1 -7.70 18.68 -7.91
N GLY A 2 -7.11 17.75 -8.67
CA GLY A 2 -5.66 17.46 -8.58
C GLY A 2 -4.70 18.65 -8.75
N LYS A 3 -4.94 19.55 -9.71
CA LYS A 3 -4.10 20.76 -9.88
C LYS A 3 -4.00 21.65 -8.63
N VAL A 4 -5.08 21.73 -7.83
CA VAL A 4 -5.10 22.53 -6.59
C VAL A 4 -4.34 21.78 -5.48
N ALA A 5 -4.51 20.46 -5.39
CA ALA A 5 -3.80 19.64 -4.41
C ALA A 5 -2.28 19.69 -4.62
N ARG A 6 -1.82 19.52 -5.86
CA ARG A 6 -0.41 19.62 -6.22
C ARG A 6 0.19 21.00 -5.88
N GLN A 7 -0.50 22.07 -6.26
CA GLN A 7 -0.04 23.43 -6.00
C GLN A 7 0.16 23.69 -4.49
N MET A 8 -0.78 23.24 -3.65
CA MET A 8 -0.65 23.38 -2.19
C MET A 8 0.58 22.65 -1.63
N VAL A 9 0.93 21.49 -2.19
CA VAL A 9 2.11 20.72 -1.79
C VAL A 9 3.41 21.41 -2.24
N GLU A 10 3.44 21.96 -3.46
CA GLU A 10 4.56 22.74 -3.98
C GLU A 10 4.76 24.04 -3.16
N GLU A 11 3.69 24.75 -2.82
CA GLU A 11 3.72 25.96 -1.98
C GLU A 11 4.21 25.69 -0.55
N ALA A 12 4.02 24.45 -0.04
CA ALA A 12 4.59 24.00 1.22
C ALA A 12 6.09 23.68 1.14
N GLY A 13 6.72 23.84 -0.03
CA GLY A 13 8.15 23.61 -0.25
C GLY A 13 8.52 22.13 -0.46
N ILE A 14 7.54 21.27 -0.77
CA ILE A 14 7.78 19.85 -1.03
C ILE A 14 8.09 19.62 -2.51
N ASP A 15 9.13 18.83 -2.78
CA ASP A 15 9.41 18.32 -4.12
C ASP A 15 8.40 17.21 -4.48
N VAL A 16 7.41 17.57 -5.30
CA VAL A 16 6.35 16.65 -5.72
C VAL A 16 6.89 15.47 -6.54
N ALA A 17 7.96 15.65 -7.31
CA ALA A 17 8.52 14.56 -8.10
C ALA A 17 9.11 13.49 -7.17
N VAL A 18 9.89 13.90 -6.17
CA VAL A 18 10.44 12.98 -5.15
C VAL A 18 9.33 12.33 -4.32
N LEU A 19 8.28 13.09 -3.98
CA LEU A 19 7.12 12.56 -3.27
C LEU A 19 6.40 11.48 -4.08
N LEU A 20 6.10 11.75 -5.35
CA LEU A 20 5.46 10.78 -6.24
C LEU A 20 6.27 9.51 -6.39
N ASP A 21 7.59 9.62 -6.57
CA ASP A 21 8.48 8.46 -6.69
C ASP A 21 8.39 7.54 -5.46
N LYS A 22 8.35 8.15 -4.26
CA LYS A 22 8.22 7.41 -2.99
C LYS A 22 6.83 6.79 -2.83
N LEU A 23 5.77 7.53 -3.17
CA LEU A 23 4.40 7.03 -3.06
C LEU A 23 4.14 5.87 -4.03
N VAL A 24 4.64 5.96 -5.26
CA VAL A 24 4.54 4.87 -6.25
C VAL A 24 5.31 3.65 -5.79
N ALA A 25 6.53 3.82 -5.27
CA ALA A 25 7.31 2.71 -4.72
C ALA A 25 6.60 2.05 -3.52
N ALA A 26 6.02 2.85 -2.62
CA ALA A 26 5.26 2.34 -1.47
C ALA A 26 4.01 1.58 -1.93
N ALA A 27 3.19 2.16 -2.80
CA ALA A 27 1.99 1.50 -3.34
C ALA A 27 2.35 0.18 -4.08
N GLY A 28 3.47 0.16 -4.81
CA GLY A 28 3.99 -1.05 -5.43
C GLY A 28 4.31 -2.14 -4.40
N ALA A 29 4.95 -1.77 -3.29
CA ALA A 29 5.24 -2.69 -2.19
C ALA A 29 3.94 -3.26 -1.59
N GLU A 30 2.99 -2.40 -1.20
CA GLU A 30 1.68 -2.79 -0.63
C GLU A 30 0.94 -3.78 -1.54
N PHE A 31 0.88 -3.50 -2.84
CA PHE A 31 0.23 -4.40 -3.81
C PHE A 31 0.92 -5.76 -3.89
N THR A 32 2.25 -5.78 -3.93
CA THR A 32 3.00 -7.05 -3.98
C THR A 32 2.90 -7.82 -2.66
N THR A 33 2.86 -7.14 -1.51
CA THR A 33 2.67 -7.78 -0.20
C THR A 33 1.31 -8.43 -0.12
N PHE A 34 0.24 -7.75 -0.52
CA PHE A 34 -1.10 -8.34 -0.63
C PHE A 34 -1.10 -9.65 -1.45
N TYR A 35 -0.43 -9.65 -2.61
CA TYR A 35 -0.31 -10.84 -3.44
C TYR A 35 0.47 -11.95 -2.74
N TYR A 36 1.67 -11.66 -2.22
CA TYR A 36 2.52 -12.69 -1.60
C TYR A 36 1.98 -13.19 -0.26
N TYR A 37 1.25 -12.36 0.49
CA TYR A 37 0.55 -12.81 1.70
C TYR A 37 -0.63 -13.72 1.39
N THR A 38 -1.25 -13.58 0.21
CA THR A 38 -2.24 -14.56 -0.27
C THR A 38 -1.61 -15.95 -0.38
N ILE A 39 -0.39 -16.04 -0.95
CA ILE A 39 0.36 -17.29 -1.06
C ILE A 39 0.78 -17.79 0.32
N LEU A 40 1.35 -16.92 1.15
CA LEU A 40 1.81 -17.26 2.50
C LEU A 40 0.68 -17.85 3.36
N ARG A 41 -0.52 -17.24 3.33
CA ARG A 41 -1.68 -17.71 4.08
C ARG A 41 -2.11 -19.12 3.66
N VAL A 42 -2.10 -19.40 2.35
CA VAL A 42 -2.45 -20.72 1.82
C VAL A 42 -1.39 -21.76 2.21
N SER A 43 -0.13 -21.36 2.29
CA SER A 43 0.99 -22.22 2.72
C SER A 43 1.08 -22.41 4.24
N ALA A 44 0.40 -21.60 5.06
CA ALA A 44 0.38 -21.72 6.51
C ALA A 44 -0.48 -22.91 6.97
N ILE A 45 0.02 -24.14 6.80
CA ILE A 45 -0.70 -25.39 7.08
C ILE A 45 -0.23 -26.06 8.38
N GLY A 46 -0.98 -27.09 8.80
CA GLY A 46 -0.71 -27.84 10.04
C GLY A 46 -1.25 -27.13 11.28
N MET A 47 -1.14 -27.78 12.44
CA MET A 47 -1.69 -27.25 13.70
C MET A 47 -1.12 -25.87 14.06
N GLU A 48 0.16 -25.64 13.79
CA GLU A 48 0.83 -24.37 14.07
C GLU A 48 0.47 -23.29 13.03
N GLY A 49 0.36 -23.67 11.75
CA GLY A 49 0.05 -22.75 10.66
C GLY A 49 -1.40 -22.25 10.68
N GLU A 50 -2.35 -23.07 11.10
CA GLU A 50 -3.78 -22.69 11.10
C GLU A 50 -4.05 -21.48 12.01
N GLY A 51 -3.39 -21.40 13.17
CA GLY A 51 -3.50 -20.25 14.08
C GLY A 51 -2.85 -18.97 13.55
N LEU A 52 -1.93 -19.07 12.59
CA LEU A 52 -1.28 -17.91 11.97
C LEU A 52 -2.08 -17.33 10.80
N LYS A 53 -3.01 -18.10 10.22
CA LYS A 53 -3.76 -17.66 9.04
C LYS A 53 -4.57 -16.40 9.27
N GLU A 54 -5.14 -16.22 10.45
CA GLU A 54 -5.91 -15.02 10.80
C GLU A 54 -5.00 -13.79 10.82
N ILE A 55 -3.84 -13.88 11.48
CA ILE A 55 -2.85 -12.80 11.53
C ILE A 55 -2.37 -12.44 10.12
N ILE A 56 -2.08 -13.45 9.28
CA ILE A 56 -1.66 -13.22 7.90
C ILE A 56 -2.79 -12.59 7.08
N GLU A 57 -4.05 -12.98 7.31
CA GLU A 57 -5.20 -12.43 6.60
C GLU A 57 -5.45 -10.96 6.96
N ASP A 58 -5.37 -10.62 8.25
CA ASP A 58 -5.55 -9.25 8.71
C ASP A 58 -4.51 -8.32 8.08
N ALA A 59 -3.22 -8.69 8.18
CA ALA A 59 -2.15 -7.92 7.57
C ALA A 59 -2.32 -7.81 6.04
N ARG A 60 -2.70 -8.90 5.36
CA ARG A 60 -2.96 -8.91 3.92
C ARG A 60 -4.06 -7.93 3.51
N ILE A 61 -5.15 -7.86 4.27
CA ILE A 61 -6.25 -6.95 3.99
C ILE A 61 -5.86 -5.50 4.29
N GLU A 62 -5.06 -5.26 5.33
CA GLU A 62 -4.49 -3.94 5.61
C GLU A 62 -3.61 -3.44 4.47
N ASP A 63 -2.67 -4.25 3.96
CA ASP A 63 -1.79 -3.88 2.84
C ASP A 63 -2.59 -3.56 1.57
N ARG A 64 -3.66 -4.33 1.29
CA ARG A 64 -4.60 -4.00 0.21
C ARG A 64 -5.23 -2.62 0.42
N ASN A 65 -5.68 -2.33 1.64
CA ASN A 65 -6.31 -1.05 1.96
C ASN A 65 -5.30 0.11 1.87
N HIS A 66 -4.04 -0.11 2.24
CA HIS A 66 -2.96 0.86 2.05
C HIS A 66 -2.72 1.17 0.56
N PHE A 67 -2.63 0.14 -0.28
CA PHE A 67 -2.53 0.30 -1.74
C PHE A 67 -3.69 1.13 -2.30
N GLU A 68 -4.93 0.79 -1.94
CA GLU A 68 -6.14 1.49 -2.38
C GLU A 68 -6.23 2.91 -1.82
N ALA A 69 -5.60 3.21 -0.68
CA ALA A 69 -5.53 4.56 -0.12
C ALA A 69 -4.46 5.42 -0.79
N LEU A 70 -3.29 4.85 -1.11
CA LEU A 70 -2.19 5.55 -1.77
C LEU A 70 -2.48 5.85 -3.24
N THR A 71 -3.14 4.93 -3.94
CA THR A 71 -3.36 5.04 -5.39
C THR A 71 -4.10 6.34 -5.77
N PRO A 72 -5.26 6.71 -5.18
CA PRO A 72 -5.92 7.98 -5.46
C PRO A 72 -5.02 9.19 -5.19
N ARG A 73 -4.22 9.17 -4.12
CA ARG A 73 -3.30 10.27 -3.78
C ARG A 73 -2.21 10.46 -4.82
N ILE A 74 -1.70 9.38 -5.41
CA ILE A 74 -0.73 9.44 -6.51
C ILE A 74 -1.35 10.14 -7.74
N TYR A 75 -2.62 9.87 -8.07
CA TYR A 75 -3.30 10.51 -9.20
C TYR A 75 -3.79 11.94 -8.92
N GLU A 76 -3.92 12.32 -7.64
CA GLU A 76 -4.27 13.66 -7.23
C GLU A 76 -3.08 14.64 -7.27
N LEU A 77 -1.85 14.13 -7.15
CA LEU A 77 -0.59 14.87 -7.15
C LEU A 77 0.03 14.98 -8.55
#